data_AF-A0A832Z1W0-F1
#
_entry.id   AF-A0A832Z1W0-F1
#
_cell.length_a   1.000
_cell.length_b   1.000
_cell.length_c   1.000
_cell.angle_alpha   90.00
_cell.angle_beta   90.00
_cell.angle_gamma   90.00
#
_symmetry.space_group_name_H-M   'P 1'
#
loop_
_entity.id
_entity.type
_entity.pdbx_description
1 polymer ?
#
loop_
_entity_poly.entity_id
_entity_poly.type
_entity_poly.pdbx_seq_one_letter_code
_entity_poly.pdbx_strand_id
1 'polypeptide(L)'
;IEAGEDIVEAARRELREETGFEANPLGILWVYNAVVRDSVGRVQYHFVIIDILFDSESIRGTARPGGDAVDIAWFELGEVLRRDDVTGSTKRLVERILLHGVKYLPL
;
A
#
# COMPACT_ATOMS: atom_id res chain seq x y z
N ILE A 1 0.42 -1.42 11.61
CA ILE A 1 -0.51 -2.21 12.45
C ILE A 1 -0.16 -1.94 13.89
N GLU A 2 -1.10 -1.36 14.63
CA GLU A 2 -0.93 -1.11 16.06
C GLU A 2 -1.15 -2.39 16.87
N ALA A 3 -0.63 -2.43 18.09
CA ALA A 3 -0.76 -3.62 18.95
C ALA A 3 -2.25 -3.86 19.29
N GLY A 4 -2.79 -4.99 18.84
CA GLY A 4 -4.18 -5.38 19.07
C GLY A 4 -5.13 -5.08 17.90
N GLU A 5 -4.64 -4.47 16.82
CA GLU A 5 -5.41 -4.13 15.63
C GLU A 5 -5.40 -5.27 14.60
N ASP A 6 -6.54 -5.58 13.98
CA ASP A 6 -6.58 -6.47 12.82
C ASP A 6 -5.95 -5.81 11.58
N ILE A 7 -5.43 -6.60 10.63
CA ILE A 7 -4.81 -6.08 9.40
C ILE A 7 -5.78 -5.16 8.62
N VAL A 8 -7.05 -5.54 8.54
CA VAL A 8 -8.06 -4.80 7.80
C VAL A 8 -8.45 -3.52 8.54
N GLU A 9 -8.52 -3.55 9.87
CA GLU A 9 -8.74 -2.37 10.70
C GLU A 9 -7.61 -1.36 10.51
N ALA A 10 -6.36 -1.83 10.56
CA ALA A 10 -5.18 -1.01 10.30
C ALA A 10 -5.25 -0.37 8.92
N ALA A 11 -5.50 -1.16 7.86
CA ALA A 11 -5.58 -0.62 6.51
C ALA A 11 -6.68 0.44 6.35
N ARG A 12 -7.84 0.28 7.00
CA ARG A 12 -8.92 1.28 6.99
C ARG A 12 -8.52 2.55 7.74
N ARG A 13 -7.84 2.42 8.88
CA ARG A 13 -7.36 3.55 9.68
C ARG A 13 -6.31 4.35 8.90
N GLU A 14 -5.27 3.69 8.38
CA GLU A 14 -4.21 4.34 7.60
C GLU A 14 -4.78 5.01 6.34
N LEU A 15 -5.68 4.35 5.61
CA LEU A 15 -6.33 4.95 4.44
C LEU A 15 -6.99 6.29 4.82
N ARG A 16 -7.75 6.33 5.91
CA ARG A 16 -8.42 7.56 6.36
C ARG A 16 -7.41 8.62 6.82
N GLU A 17 -6.40 8.23 7.59
CA GLU A 17 -5.44 9.15 8.21
C GLU A 17 -4.50 9.79 7.20
N GLU A 18 -4.00 9.02 6.23
CA GLU A 18 -3.03 9.49 5.24
C GLU A 18 -3.70 10.17 4.03
N THR A 19 -4.92 9.77 3.67
CA THR A 19 -5.56 10.20 2.40
C THR A 19 -6.85 10.98 2.56
N GLY A 20 -7.49 10.93 3.72
CA GLY A 20 -8.83 11.45 3.95
C GLY A 20 -9.96 10.62 3.32
N PHE A 21 -9.64 9.46 2.74
CA PHE A 21 -10.62 8.56 2.14
C PHE A 21 -11.09 7.46 3.09
N GLU A 22 -12.32 7.02 2.89
CA GLU A 22 -12.85 5.78 3.45
C GLU A 22 -13.37 4.91 2.31
N ALA A 23 -13.14 3.60 2.37
CA ALA A 23 -13.61 2.65 1.38
C ALA A 23 -13.79 1.25 2.00
N ASN A 24 -14.53 0.39 1.32
CA ASN A 24 -14.68 -1.02 1.67
C ASN A 24 -13.47 -1.81 1.13
N PRO A 25 -12.79 -2.60 1.98
CA PRO A 25 -11.71 -3.47 1.57
C PRO A 25 -12.31 -4.69 0.87
N LEU A 26 -11.64 -5.11 -0.20
CA LEU A 26 -12.00 -6.26 -1.01
C LEU A 26 -11.19 -7.51 -0.62
N GLY A 27 -9.92 -7.34 -0.29
CA GLY A 27 -9.01 -8.47 -0.12
C GLY A 27 -7.54 -8.11 -0.06
N ILE A 28 -6.72 -9.14 0.17
CA ILE A 28 -5.27 -9.04 0.14
C ILE A 28 -4.80 -9.05 -1.33
N LEU A 29 -4.24 -7.92 -1.76
CA LEU A 29 -3.69 -7.75 -3.10
C LEU A 29 -2.31 -8.39 -3.23
N TRP A 30 -1.46 -8.16 -2.23
CA TRP A 30 -0.08 -8.64 -2.24
C TRP A 30 0.49 -8.78 -0.84
N VAL A 31 1.44 -9.70 -0.70
CA VAL A 31 2.26 -9.88 0.50
C VAL A 31 3.71 -9.78 0.05
N TYR A 32 4.41 -8.77 0.54
CA TYR A 32 5.81 -8.50 0.22
C TYR A 32 6.71 -8.72 1.42
N ASN A 33 7.77 -9.51 1.22
CA ASN A 33 8.80 -9.76 2.23
C ASN A 33 9.96 -8.77 2.02
N ALA A 34 10.04 -7.74 2.86
CA ALA A 34 11.07 -6.72 2.81
C ALA A 34 12.20 -7.03 3.81
N VAL A 35 13.34 -7.52 3.31
CA VAL A 35 14.53 -7.78 4.14
C VAL A 35 15.56 -6.68 3.93
N VAL A 36 15.71 -5.81 4.92
CA VAL A 36 16.71 -4.73 4.92
C VAL A 36 17.98 -5.25 5.57
N ARG A 37 19.10 -5.14 4.86
CA ARG A 37 20.41 -5.60 5.34
C ARG A 37 21.36 -4.43 5.55
N ASP A 38 22.23 -4.55 6.54
CA ASP A 38 23.29 -3.57 6.81
C ASP A 38 24.46 -3.66 5.81
N SER A 39 25.46 -2.80 5.98
CA SER A 39 26.65 -2.75 5.11
C SER A 39 27.51 -4.01 5.13
N VAL A 40 27.34 -4.89 6.12
CA VAL A 40 28.04 -6.18 6.24
C VAL A 40 27.14 -7.37 5.90
N GLY A 41 25.95 -7.12 5.33
CA GLY A 41 25.02 -8.13 4.81
C GLY A 41 24.12 -8.80 5.86
N ARG A 42 24.17 -8.37 7.12
CA ARG A 42 23.32 -8.92 8.19
C ARG A 42 21.92 -8.32 8.09
N VAL A 43 20.91 -9.10 8.47
CA VAL A 43 19.52 -8.60 8.51
C VAL A 43 19.42 -7.56 9.62
N GLN A 44 19.10 -6.32 9.24
CA GLN A 44 18.86 -5.22 10.16
C GLN A 44 17.36 -5.13 10.49
N TYR A 45 16.52 -5.24 9.47
CA TYR A 45 15.07 -5.27 9.59
C TYR A 45 14.46 -6.32 8.66
N HIS A 46 13.36 -6.91 9.09
CA HIS A 46 12.56 -7.80 8.26
C HIS A 46 11.09 -7.45 8.46
N PHE A 47 10.48 -6.91 7.42
CA PHE A 47 9.06 -6.56 7.41
C PHE A 47 8.29 -7.47 6.47
N VAL A 48 7.04 -7.75 6.85
CA VAL A 48 6.03 -8.30 5.96
C VAL A 48 5.04 -7.17 5.70
N ILE A 49 4.94 -6.74 4.45
CA ILE A 49 4.02 -5.69 4.00
C ILE A 49 2.85 -6.39 3.33
N ILE A 50 1.63 -6.05 3.77
CA ILE A 50 0.39 -6.61 3.23
C ILE A 50 -0.39 -5.47 2.60
N ASP A 51 -0.54 -5.51 1.29
CA ASP A 51 -1.32 -4.53 0.54
C ASP A 51 -2.78 -4.97 0.51
N ILE A 52 -3.67 -4.13 1.04
CA ILE A 52 -5.12 -4.36 1.02
C ILE A 52 -5.73 -3.58 -0.15
N LEU A 53 -6.47 -4.29 -1.01
CA LEU A 53 -7.22 -3.66 -2.08
C LEU A 53 -8.54 -3.11 -1.53
N PHE A 54 -8.86 -1.88 -1.90
CA PHE A 54 -10.14 -1.25 -1.60
C PHE A 54 -11.00 -1.11 -2.86
N ASP A 55 -12.31 -1.18 -2.68
CA ASP A 55 -13.31 -0.98 -3.72
C ASP A 55 -13.43 0.50 -4.08
N SER A 56 -13.07 0.83 -5.32
CA SER A 56 -13.16 2.19 -5.84
C SER A 56 -14.60 2.73 -5.87
N GLU A 57 -15.61 1.88 -6.05
CA GLU A 57 -17.01 2.32 -6.09
C GLU A 57 -17.53 2.71 -4.70
N SER A 58 -16.83 2.31 -3.65
CA SER A 58 -17.17 2.59 -2.26
C SER A 58 -16.46 3.79 -1.66
N ILE A 59 -15.59 4.47 -2.42
CA ILE A 59 -14.79 5.60 -1.93
C ILE A 59 -15.69 6.74 -1.45
N ARG A 60 -15.39 7.24 -0.27
CA ARG A 60 -16.00 8.42 0.35
C ARG A 60 -14.91 9.34 0.87
N GLY A 61 -15.26 10.61 1.07
CA GLY A 61 -14.33 11.64 1.52
C GLY A 61 -13.74 12.45 0.38
N THR A 62 -12.77 13.30 0.70
CA THR A 62 -12.08 14.17 -0.25
C THR A 62 -10.59 14.03 -0.04
N ALA A 63 -9.83 13.96 -1.14
CA ALA A 63 -8.37 13.83 -1.11
C ALA A 63 -7.76 14.90 -0.20
N ARG A 64 -7.15 14.47 0.89
CA ARG A 64 -6.48 15.35 1.85
C ARG A 64 -5.33 14.58 2.49
N PRO A 65 -4.08 15.06 2.34
CA PRO A 65 -2.97 14.42 3.02
C PRO A 65 -3.10 14.60 4.54
N GLY A 66 -2.65 13.61 5.29
CA GLY A 66 -2.66 13.62 6.75
C GLY A 66 -1.67 12.60 7.32
N GLY A 67 -1.58 12.50 8.65
CA GLY A 67 -0.58 11.67 9.30
C GLY A 67 0.84 12.15 8.96
N ASP A 68 1.65 11.25 8.41
CA ASP A 68 3.00 11.52 7.88
C ASP A 68 3.00 11.80 6.36
N ALA A 69 1.87 11.64 5.67
CA ALA A 69 1.73 12.00 4.27
C ALA A 69 1.69 13.53 4.11
N VAL A 70 2.57 14.06 3.26
CA VAL A 70 2.68 15.50 2.97
C VAL A 70 1.92 15.95 1.73
N ASP A 71 1.56 15.01 0.86
CA ASP A 71 0.84 15.25 -0.39
C ASP A 71 0.05 14.01 -0.82
N ILE A 72 -0.95 14.19 -1.67
CA ILE A 72 -1.76 13.11 -2.25
C ILE A 72 -2.16 13.41 -3.70
N ALA A 73 -1.98 12.43 -4.57
CA ALA A 73 -2.39 12.50 -5.96
C ALA A 73 -2.74 11.12 -6.51
N TRP A 74 -3.56 11.12 -7.58
CA TRP A 74 -3.81 9.94 -8.39
C TRP A 74 -2.78 9.86 -9.51
N PHE A 75 -2.26 8.66 -9.74
CA PHE A 75 -1.28 8.40 -10.78
C PHE A 75 -1.71 7.22 -11.64
N GLU A 76 -1.42 7.32 -12.94
CA GLU A 76 -1.51 6.16 -13.83
C GLU A 76 -0.43 5.13 -13.44
N LEU A 77 -0.76 3.83 -13.48
CA LEU A 77 0.17 2.77 -13.10
C LEU A 77 1.50 2.85 -13.87
N GLY A 78 1.45 3.15 -15.17
CA GLY A 78 2.65 3.32 -15.98
C GLY A 78 3.55 4.49 -15.53
N GLU A 79 2.97 5.53 -14.93
CA GLU A 79 3.73 6.67 -14.38
C GLU A 79 4.52 6.24 -13.14
N VAL A 80 3.90 5.48 -12.23
CA VAL A 80 4.50 5.02 -10.98
C VAL A 80 5.87 4.34 -11.20
N LEU A 81 6.02 3.58 -12.29
CA LEU A 81 7.27 2.90 -12.61
C LEU A 81 8.43 3.86 -12.96
N ARG A 82 8.11 5.03 -13.51
CA ARG A 82 9.10 6.04 -13.97
C ARG A 82 9.48 7.06 -12.90
N ARG A 83 8.79 7.06 -11.77
CA ARG A 83 9.00 8.03 -10.69
C ARG A 83 10.16 7.64 -9.78
N ASP A 84 11.03 8.57 -9.44
CA ASP A 84 12.18 8.30 -8.55
C ASP A 84 11.84 8.40 -7.06
N ASP A 85 10.68 8.96 -6.73
CA ASP A 85 10.15 9.14 -5.37
C ASP A 85 9.20 8.01 -4.93
N VAL A 86 9.16 6.90 -5.68
CA VAL A 86 8.36 5.71 -5.34
C VAL A 86 9.26 4.55 -4.93
N THR A 87 8.91 3.90 -3.82
CA THR A 87 9.67 2.75 -3.30
C THR A 87 9.72 1.58 -4.28
N GLY A 88 10.80 0.79 -4.21
CA GLY A 88 10.96 -0.39 -5.06
C GLY A 88 9.87 -1.45 -4.85
N SER A 89 9.32 -1.58 -3.64
CA SER A 89 8.21 -2.50 -3.35
C SER A 89 6.93 -2.07 -4.08
N THR A 90 6.56 -0.80 -4.01
CA THR A 90 5.39 -0.28 -4.72
C THR A 90 5.54 -0.44 -6.25
N LYS A 91 6.73 -0.19 -6.81
CA LYS A 91 6.98 -0.43 -8.24
C LYS A 91 6.78 -1.91 -8.62
N ARG A 92 7.28 -2.85 -7.81
CA ARG A 92 7.07 -4.30 -8.04
C ARG A 92 5.59 -4.70 -7.98
N LEU A 93 4.81 -4.10 -7.08
CA LEU A 93 3.36 -4.30 -7.04
C LEU A 93 2.71 -3.84 -8.35
N VAL A 94 3.06 -2.64 -8.82
CA VAL A 94 2.53 -2.10 -10.08
C VAL A 94 2.93 -2.95 -11.28
N GLU A 95 4.19 -3.40 -11.38
CA GLU A 95 4.63 -4.33 -12.43
C GLU A 95 3.77 -5.60 -12.45
N ARG A 96 3.52 -6.18 -11.27
CA ARG A 96 2.67 -7.37 -11.13
C ARG A 96 1.25 -7.11 -11.63
N ILE A 97 0.65 -5.98 -11.26
CA ILE A 97 -0.70 -5.61 -11.70
C ILE A 97 -0.75 -5.44 -13.22
N LEU A 98 0.24 -4.76 -13.81
CA LEU A 98 0.29 -4.55 -15.26
C LEU A 98 0.48 -5.87 -16.03
N LEU A 99 1.26 -6.81 -15.51
CA LEU A 99 1.53 -8.10 -16.15
C LEU A 99 0.40 -9.13 -16.00
N HIS A 100 -0.33 -9.10 -14.89
CA HIS A 100 -1.26 -10.17 -14.53
C HIS A 100 -2.71 -9.71 -14.31
N GLY A 101 -2.97 -8.40 -14.41
CA GLY A 101 -4.20 -7.79 -13.96
C GLY A 101 -4.28 -7.71 -12.43
N VAL A 102 -5.32 -7.03 -11.94
CA VAL A 102 -5.63 -6.99 -10.51
C VAL A 102 -6.17 -8.35 -10.08
N LYS A 103 -5.45 -9.03 -9.17
CA LYS A 103 -5.86 -10.29 -8.54
C LYS A 103 -5.64 -10.17 -7.04
N TYR A 104 -6.63 -10.56 -6.25
CA TYR A 104 -6.57 -10.50 -4.80
C TYR A 104 -7.21 -11.74 -4.17
N LEU A 105 -6.82 -12.05 -2.94
CA LEU A 105 -7.51 -13.02 -2.09
C LEU A 105 -8.63 -12.28 -1.34
N PRO A 106 -9.91 -12.63 -1.54
CA PRO A 106 -11.02 -11.97 -0.84
C PRO A 106 -10.88 -12.05 0.68
N LEU A 107 -11.35 -11.02 1.38
CA LEU A 107 -11.51 -11.05 2.84
C LEU A 107 -12.60 -12.02 3.28
#